data_AF-A0A933BUN8-F1
#
_entry.id   AF-A0A933BUN8-F1
#
_cell.length_a   1.000
_cell.length_b   1.000
_cell.length_c   1.000
_cell.angle_alpha   90.00
_cell.angle_beta   90.00
_cell.angle_gamma   90.00
#
_symmetry.space_group_name_H-M   'P 1'
#
loop_
_entity.id
_entity.type
_entity.pdbx_description
1 polymer ?
#
loop_
_entity_poly.entity_id
_entity_poly.type
_entity_poly.pdbx_seq_one_letter_code
_entity_poly.pdbx_strand_id
1 'polypeptide(L)'
;MISPRTTLPGTLETVSRDYTKVLSLPILLHAPPRGYSRPRLDRELHVHLHALPVRPVWLDLWARSSTVRLPVVLGHRLAEGSRPTYAPPGRLAQGISLTDEDGRAVLHLLHSNLYVLFDLLGQPEPVARLLLRKSLDAALPHLEPWLCQVAGLPTPRLAVLLNRLLRDTARDEARLREHARHRAREAYAEQHRRRLREEAGFLEEEVQATERELEELACRLTQETRHLQACRQRLRVVHGVAGAVAAAADDLARLQEVEGVREVEAYPGGVRLVTAPIEVEHAGVRYRLGSFQIDLAETGAITVRNLTDPHGLYDHPHVWDGRPCLGNVREGVAKLVAEYQWVAAAEVLLDFLRTVTPRDWYVPVTHWKPAPA
;
A
#
# COMPACT_ATOMS: atom_id res chain seq x y z
N MET A 1 12.75 -12.72 -62.05
CA MET A 1 11.99 -11.97 -61.03
C MET A 1 12.77 -12.03 -59.72
N ILE A 2 13.33 -10.90 -59.28
CA ILE A 2 14.05 -10.79 -58.01
C ILE A 2 12.99 -10.64 -56.92
N SER A 3 12.76 -11.67 -56.10
CA SER A 3 11.87 -11.54 -54.94
C SER A 3 12.41 -10.45 -54.01
N PRO A 4 11.54 -9.59 -53.45
CA PRO A 4 11.96 -8.60 -52.46
C PRO A 4 12.67 -9.33 -51.31
N ARG A 5 13.90 -8.88 -50.98
CA ARG A 5 14.64 -9.40 -49.83
C ARG A 5 13.88 -8.97 -48.57
N THR A 6 13.11 -9.88 -47.98
CA THR A 6 12.63 -9.72 -46.62
C THR A 6 13.86 -9.53 -45.74
N THR A 7 14.02 -8.35 -45.14
CA THR A 7 15.14 -8.07 -44.23
C THR A 7 14.98 -9.00 -43.02
N LEU A 8 15.95 -9.89 -42.85
CA LEU A 8 15.97 -10.77 -41.70
C LEU A 8 16.32 -9.95 -40.44
N PRO A 9 15.83 -10.35 -39.26
CA PRO A 9 16.31 -9.75 -38.01
C PRO A 9 17.83 -9.86 -37.94
N GLY A 10 18.54 -8.74 -37.75
CA GLY A 10 20.01 -8.68 -37.78
C GLY A 10 20.69 -9.60 -36.75
N THR A 11 19.93 -10.08 -35.77
CA THR A 11 20.39 -11.00 -34.73
C THR A 11 20.46 -12.46 -35.19
N LEU A 12 19.60 -12.89 -36.11
CA LEU A 12 19.72 -14.20 -36.74
C LEU A 12 20.92 -14.23 -37.70
N GLU A 13 21.15 -13.12 -38.41
CA GLU A 13 22.35 -12.96 -39.24
C GLU A 13 23.64 -13.03 -38.43
N THR A 14 23.61 -12.56 -37.18
CA THR A 14 24.76 -12.67 -36.26
C THR A 14 25.08 -14.13 -35.95
N VAL A 15 24.07 -14.96 -35.67
CA VAL A 15 24.29 -16.42 -35.48
C VAL A 15 24.85 -17.06 -36.73
N SER A 16 24.27 -16.74 -37.90
CA SER A 16 24.75 -17.26 -39.18
C SER A 16 26.22 -16.89 -39.42
N ARG A 17 26.60 -15.64 -39.13
CA ARG A 17 27.96 -15.13 -39.26
C ARG A 17 28.92 -15.83 -38.29
N ASP A 18 28.51 -16.06 -37.05
CA ASP A 18 29.30 -16.78 -36.05
C ASP A 18 29.64 -18.20 -36.53
N TYR A 19 28.63 -18.94 -36.98
CA TYR A 19 28.82 -20.30 -37.48
C TYR A 19 29.62 -20.31 -38.79
N THR A 20 29.35 -19.36 -39.70
CA THR A 20 30.11 -19.19 -40.94
C THR A 20 31.60 -18.99 -40.65
N LYS A 21 31.93 -18.13 -39.68
CA LYS A 21 33.31 -17.87 -39.26
C LYS A 21 33.98 -19.10 -38.67
N VAL A 22 33.27 -19.89 -37.86
CA VAL A 22 33.82 -21.07 -37.20
C VAL A 22 34.01 -22.23 -38.18
N LEU A 23 33.05 -22.45 -39.07
CA LEU A 23 33.06 -23.56 -40.03
C LEU A 23 33.77 -23.23 -41.34
N SER A 24 34.09 -21.95 -41.59
CA SER A 24 34.61 -21.46 -42.88
C SER A 24 33.70 -21.82 -44.06
N LEU A 25 32.38 -21.81 -43.82
CA LEU A 25 31.34 -22.22 -44.75
C LEU A 25 30.20 -21.19 -44.73
N PRO A 26 29.79 -20.60 -45.87
CA PRO A 26 28.66 -19.67 -45.88
C PRO A 26 27.36 -20.33 -45.40
N ILE A 27 26.70 -19.69 -44.44
CA ILE A 27 25.35 -20.06 -44.00
C ILE A 27 24.39 -18.97 -44.47
N LEU A 28 23.43 -19.36 -45.32
CA LEU A 28 22.44 -18.43 -45.86
C LEU A 28 21.07 -18.70 -45.27
N LEU A 29 20.46 -17.65 -44.72
CA LEU A 29 19.13 -17.71 -44.15
C LEU A 29 18.08 -17.30 -45.20
N HIS A 30 17.00 -18.07 -45.32
CA HIS A 30 15.90 -17.83 -46.26
C HIS A 30 14.57 -17.78 -45.51
N ALA A 31 13.76 -16.76 -45.72
CA ALA A 31 12.41 -16.65 -45.15
C ALA A 31 11.37 -16.62 -46.29
N PRO A 32 10.99 -17.78 -46.85
CA PRO A 32 10.09 -17.82 -47.99
C PRO A 32 8.69 -17.33 -47.59
N PRO A 33 8.04 -16.47 -48.40
CA PRO A 33 6.73 -15.89 -48.05
C PRO A 33 5.60 -16.92 -48.02
N ARG A 34 5.77 -18.07 -48.69
CA ARG A 34 4.72 -19.08 -48.88
C ARG A 34 4.93 -20.36 -48.04
N GLY A 35 5.89 -20.37 -47.11
CA GLY A 35 6.18 -21.56 -46.29
C GLY A 35 6.74 -22.76 -47.06
N TYR A 36 7.12 -22.57 -48.32
CA TYR A 36 7.80 -23.58 -49.14
C TYR A 36 9.03 -22.94 -49.80
N SER A 37 10.14 -23.66 -49.85
CA SER A 37 11.38 -23.20 -50.47
C SER A 37 12.15 -24.34 -51.09
N ARG A 38 12.40 -24.26 -52.40
CA ARG A 38 13.11 -25.29 -53.16
C ARG A 38 14.50 -25.53 -52.57
N PRO A 39 14.94 -26.79 -52.47
CA PRO A 39 16.31 -27.08 -52.07
C PRO A 39 17.27 -26.46 -53.09
N ARG A 40 18.35 -25.91 -52.59
CA ARG A 40 19.45 -25.35 -53.38
C ARG A 40 20.62 -26.32 -53.34
N LEU A 41 21.28 -26.50 -54.49
CA LEU A 41 22.35 -27.47 -54.69
C LEU A 41 23.67 -26.74 -54.93
N ASP A 42 24.20 -26.12 -53.88
CA ASP A 42 25.48 -25.44 -53.93
C ASP A 42 26.39 -25.89 -52.75
N ARG A 43 27.53 -25.20 -52.62
CA ARG A 43 28.53 -25.47 -51.57
C ARG A 43 28.25 -24.68 -50.29
N GLU A 44 27.05 -24.16 -50.11
CA GLU A 44 26.64 -23.37 -48.95
C GLU A 44 25.62 -24.16 -48.11
N LEU A 45 25.50 -23.81 -46.82
CA LEU A 45 24.44 -24.35 -45.97
C LEU A 45 23.26 -23.38 -45.99
N HIS A 46 22.12 -23.83 -46.49
CA HIS A 46 20.91 -23.00 -46.53
C HIS A 46 19.96 -23.34 -45.40
N VAL A 47 19.57 -22.34 -44.63
CA VAL A 47 18.58 -22.48 -43.57
C VAL A 47 17.29 -21.80 -44.00
N HIS A 48 16.23 -22.58 -44.20
CA HIS A 48 14.91 -22.10 -44.61
C HIS A 48 14.04 -21.98 -43.37
N LEU A 49 13.73 -20.74 -42.98
CA LEU A 49 12.98 -20.38 -41.79
C LEU A 49 11.48 -20.57 -42.02
N HIS A 50 10.83 -21.35 -41.15
CA HIS A 50 9.40 -21.68 -41.19
C HIS A 50 8.96 -22.14 -42.60
N ALA A 51 9.56 -23.23 -43.08
CA ALA A 51 9.41 -23.66 -44.47
C ALA A 51 9.50 -25.18 -44.68
N LEU A 52 8.98 -25.64 -45.83
CA LEU A 52 9.09 -27.00 -46.35
C LEU A 52 9.83 -27.04 -47.71
N PRO A 53 10.51 -28.16 -48.07
CA PRO A 53 11.38 -28.23 -49.26
C PRO A 53 10.71 -28.06 -50.63
N VAL A 54 9.54 -28.64 -50.87
CA VAL A 54 8.86 -28.47 -52.16
C VAL A 54 7.36 -28.53 -51.91
N ARG A 55 6.58 -27.73 -52.66
CA ARG A 55 5.13 -27.91 -52.73
C ARG A 55 4.85 -29.20 -53.52
N PRO A 56 4.11 -30.19 -53.01
CA PRO A 56 3.79 -31.40 -53.79
C PRO A 56 3.09 -30.97 -55.10
N VAL A 57 3.77 -31.08 -56.24
CA VAL A 57 3.30 -30.47 -57.51
C VAL A 57 2.26 -31.35 -58.22
N TRP A 58 2.27 -32.66 -57.98
CA TRP A 58 1.51 -33.60 -58.81
C TRP A 58 0.04 -33.77 -58.40
N LEU A 59 -0.40 -33.26 -57.25
CA LEU A 59 -1.78 -33.33 -56.80
C LEU A 59 -2.17 -32.06 -56.04
N ASP A 60 -2.59 -31.00 -56.76
CA ASP A 60 -3.27 -29.82 -56.18
C ASP A 60 -4.60 -30.20 -55.46
N LEU A 61 -4.99 -31.48 -55.48
CA LEU A 61 -6.20 -32.04 -54.89
C LEU A 61 -6.07 -32.52 -53.43
N TRP A 62 -4.87 -32.77 -52.88
CA TRP A 62 -4.73 -33.31 -51.51
C TRP A 62 -3.68 -32.61 -50.62
N ALA A 63 -4.15 -32.36 -49.40
CA ALA A 63 -3.49 -31.92 -48.16
C ALA A 63 -2.64 -30.64 -48.19
N ARG A 64 -3.26 -29.54 -47.70
CA ARG A 64 -2.53 -28.54 -46.91
C ARG A 64 -1.60 -29.31 -45.98
N SER A 65 -0.29 -29.02 -46.02
CA SER A 65 0.68 -29.58 -45.06
C SER A 65 0.05 -29.52 -43.67
N SER A 66 -0.13 -30.67 -43.02
CA SER A 66 -0.74 -30.69 -41.70
C SER A 66 0.12 -29.81 -40.79
N THR A 67 -0.53 -28.93 -40.06
CA THR A 67 0.17 -28.09 -39.09
C THR A 67 -0.13 -28.60 -37.70
N VAL A 68 0.89 -28.59 -36.86
CA VAL A 68 0.80 -29.02 -35.47
C VAL A 68 1.15 -27.81 -34.61
N ARG A 69 0.40 -27.60 -33.54
CA ARG A 69 0.76 -26.61 -32.52
C ARG A 69 1.76 -27.24 -31.57
N LEU A 70 3.00 -26.75 -31.61
CA LEU A 70 4.03 -27.11 -30.65
C LEU A 70 4.16 -25.99 -29.62
N PRO A 71 3.74 -26.20 -28.36
CA PRO A 71 3.90 -25.18 -27.32
C PRO A 71 5.37 -25.01 -26.91
N VAL A 72 6.18 -26.06 -27.09
CA VAL A 72 7.59 -26.12 -26.73
C VAL A 72 8.36 -26.75 -27.89
N VAL A 73 9.53 -26.16 -28.21
CA VAL A 73 10.47 -26.63 -29.23
C VAL A 73 11.87 -26.55 -28.64
N LEU A 74 12.64 -27.63 -28.73
CA LEU A 74 14.04 -27.68 -28.26
C LEU A 74 14.18 -27.21 -26.79
N GLY A 75 13.20 -27.54 -25.95
CA GLY A 75 13.14 -27.17 -24.53
C GLY A 75 12.72 -25.72 -24.23
N HIS A 76 12.32 -24.94 -25.24
CA HIS A 76 11.87 -23.55 -25.05
C HIS A 76 10.42 -23.36 -25.48
N ARG A 77 9.65 -22.65 -24.66
CA ARG A 77 8.26 -22.30 -24.96
C ARG A 77 8.22 -21.28 -26.11
N LEU A 78 7.39 -21.54 -27.11
CA LEU A 78 7.14 -20.58 -28.19
C LEU A 78 6.23 -19.45 -27.70
N ALA A 79 6.40 -18.26 -28.26
CA ALA A 79 5.58 -17.09 -27.96
C ALA A 79 4.09 -17.35 -28.24
N GLU A 80 3.21 -16.74 -27.44
CA GLU A 80 1.78 -16.80 -27.70
C GLU A 80 1.47 -16.17 -29.07
N GLY A 81 0.64 -16.86 -29.87
CA GLY A 81 0.34 -16.44 -31.23
C GLY A 81 1.35 -16.88 -32.30
N SER A 82 2.40 -17.62 -31.94
CA SER A 82 3.35 -18.20 -32.92
C SER A 82 2.62 -19.02 -33.98
N ARG A 83 3.07 -18.94 -35.24
CA ARG A 83 2.45 -19.72 -36.32
C ARG A 83 2.60 -21.23 -36.04
N PRO A 84 1.61 -22.04 -36.47
CA PRO A 84 1.70 -23.49 -36.36
C PRO A 84 2.97 -24.06 -37.01
N THR A 85 3.51 -25.12 -36.42
CA THR A 85 4.66 -25.86 -36.95
C THR A 85 4.20 -26.73 -38.12
N TYR A 86 5.00 -26.80 -39.18
CA TYR A 86 4.75 -27.74 -40.27
C TYR A 86 5.03 -29.17 -39.83
N ALA A 87 4.12 -30.10 -40.09
CA ALA A 87 4.43 -31.51 -39.93
C ALA A 87 5.58 -31.90 -40.88
N PRO A 88 6.46 -32.82 -40.44
CA PRO A 88 7.52 -33.32 -41.31
C PRO A 88 6.87 -33.95 -42.55
N PRO A 89 7.52 -33.86 -43.71
CA PRO A 89 7.01 -34.51 -44.89
C PRO A 89 7.01 -36.04 -44.65
N GLY A 90 5.95 -36.73 -45.07
CA GLY A 90 5.71 -38.15 -44.71
C GLY A 90 6.83 -39.09 -45.16
N ARG A 91 6.74 -40.39 -44.80
CA ARG A 91 7.82 -41.40 -45.03
C ARG A 91 8.36 -41.51 -46.46
N LEU A 92 7.63 -41.02 -47.47
CA LEU A 92 8.03 -41.01 -48.87
C LEU A 92 8.89 -39.80 -49.25
N ALA A 93 9.04 -38.82 -48.36
CA ALA A 93 9.85 -37.64 -48.61
C ALA A 93 11.33 -37.93 -48.39
N GLN A 94 12.16 -37.46 -49.32
CA GLN A 94 13.60 -37.50 -49.19
C GLN A 94 14.04 -36.57 -48.04
N GLY A 95 15.04 -37.00 -47.26
CA GLY A 95 15.64 -36.21 -46.18
C GLY A 95 15.57 -36.88 -44.81
N ILE A 96 16.11 -36.19 -43.81
CA ILE A 96 16.17 -36.63 -42.41
C ILE A 96 15.36 -35.65 -41.57
N SER A 97 14.32 -36.13 -40.91
CA SER A 97 13.59 -35.33 -39.93
C SER A 97 14.30 -35.41 -38.58
N LEU A 98 14.65 -34.26 -38.02
CA LEU A 98 15.30 -34.17 -36.71
C LEU A 98 14.26 -33.83 -35.67
N THR A 99 14.25 -34.62 -34.60
CA THR A 99 13.32 -34.48 -33.50
C THR A 99 13.97 -33.77 -32.31
N ASP A 100 13.16 -33.06 -31.53
CA ASP A 100 13.59 -32.57 -30.22
C ASP A 100 13.57 -33.69 -29.16
N GLU A 101 13.86 -33.32 -27.91
CA GLU A 101 13.89 -34.25 -26.76
C GLU A 101 12.52 -34.91 -26.49
N ASP A 102 11.42 -34.28 -26.94
CA ASP A 102 10.05 -34.82 -26.83
C ASP A 102 9.69 -35.73 -28.02
N GLY A 103 10.63 -36.00 -28.92
CA GLY A 103 10.40 -36.81 -30.13
C GLY A 103 9.60 -36.09 -31.22
N ARG A 104 9.42 -34.77 -31.13
CA ARG A 104 8.67 -33.98 -32.11
C ARG A 104 9.59 -33.52 -33.22
N ALA A 105 9.20 -33.73 -34.46
CA ALA A 105 9.96 -33.23 -35.60
C ALA A 105 9.92 -31.70 -35.65
N VAL A 106 11.07 -31.08 -35.46
CA VAL A 106 11.24 -29.62 -35.42
C VAL A 106 12.05 -29.09 -36.58
N LEU A 107 12.86 -29.95 -37.20
CA LEU A 107 13.70 -29.64 -38.36
C LEU A 107 13.58 -30.75 -39.41
N HIS A 108 13.87 -30.40 -40.65
CA HIS A 108 14.00 -31.36 -41.73
C HIS A 108 15.25 -31.03 -42.55
N LEU A 109 16.13 -32.01 -42.73
CA LEU A 109 17.40 -31.85 -43.43
C LEU A 109 17.34 -32.57 -44.78
N LEU A 110 17.61 -31.84 -45.86
CA LEU A 110 17.65 -32.36 -47.22
C LEU A 110 18.92 -31.86 -47.92
N HIS A 111 19.93 -32.72 -48.03
CA HIS A 111 21.28 -32.35 -48.51
C HIS A 111 21.86 -31.22 -47.64
N SER A 112 22.31 -30.11 -48.25
CA SER A 112 22.80 -28.90 -47.56
C SER A 112 21.68 -27.90 -47.21
N ASN A 113 20.42 -28.34 -47.14
CA ASN A 113 19.28 -27.49 -46.82
C ASN A 113 18.65 -27.92 -45.50
N LEU A 114 18.67 -27.02 -44.52
CA LEU A 114 18.02 -27.17 -43.22
C LEU A 114 16.70 -26.41 -43.24
N TYR A 115 15.59 -27.12 -43.06
CA TYR A 115 14.26 -26.55 -42.96
C TYR A 115 13.85 -26.46 -41.49
N VAL A 116 13.63 -25.25 -41.01
CA VAL A 116 13.10 -24.99 -39.67
C VAL A 116 11.58 -25.07 -39.76
N LEU A 117 10.97 -26.06 -39.12
CA LEU A 117 9.55 -26.35 -39.30
C LEU A 117 8.64 -25.46 -38.44
N PHE A 118 9.20 -24.80 -37.43
CA PHE A 118 8.49 -23.93 -36.50
C PHE A 118 8.73 -22.44 -36.79
N ASP A 119 7.89 -21.59 -36.22
CA ASP A 119 7.94 -20.14 -36.41
C ASP A 119 9.05 -19.48 -35.60
N LEU A 120 10.27 -19.51 -36.14
CA LEU A 120 11.43 -18.89 -35.52
C LEU A 120 11.36 -17.36 -35.51
N LEU A 121 10.75 -16.76 -36.54
CA LEU A 121 10.69 -15.31 -36.72
C LEU A 121 9.66 -14.64 -35.81
N GLY A 122 8.63 -15.37 -35.37
CA GLY A 122 7.66 -14.91 -34.39
C GLY A 122 8.16 -14.92 -32.94
N GLN A 123 9.40 -15.36 -32.67
CA GLN A 123 9.93 -15.46 -31.31
C GLN A 123 10.62 -14.16 -30.85
N PRO A 124 10.64 -13.87 -29.53
CA PRO A 124 11.46 -12.81 -28.97
C PRO A 124 12.92 -13.00 -29.38
N GLU A 125 13.58 -11.90 -29.73
CA GLU A 125 14.91 -11.92 -30.35
C GLU A 125 15.95 -12.82 -29.65
N PRO A 126 16.11 -12.81 -28.30
CA PRO A 126 17.05 -13.69 -27.62
C PRO A 126 16.69 -15.18 -27.75
N VAL A 127 15.40 -15.49 -27.79
CA VAL A 127 14.87 -16.86 -27.94
C VAL A 127 15.04 -17.33 -29.38
N ALA A 128 14.73 -16.49 -30.37
CA ALA A 128 14.93 -16.78 -31.79
C ALA A 128 16.41 -17.09 -32.08
N ARG A 129 17.32 -16.29 -31.51
CA ARG A 129 18.77 -16.49 -31.63
C ARG A 129 19.20 -17.85 -31.09
N LEU A 130 18.73 -18.20 -29.88
CA LEU A 130 19.07 -19.47 -29.23
C LEU A 130 18.48 -20.66 -29.99
N LEU A 131 17.23 -20.58 -30.42
CA LEU A 131 16.56 -21.64 -31.19
C LEU A 131 17.23 -21.87 -32.54
N LEU A 132 17.73 -20.81 -33.21
CA LEU A 132 18.53 -20.98 -34.43
C LEU A 132 19.82 -21.74 -34.15
N ARG A 133 20.55 -21.37 -33.09
CA ARG A 133 21.77 -22.06 -32.66
C ARG A 133 21.52 -23.54 -32.37
N LYS A 134 20.51 -23.85 -31.54
CA LYS A 134 20.12 -25.24 -31.23
C LYS A 134 19.69 -26.01 -32.47
N SER A 135 19.05 -25.35 -33.44
CA SER A 135 18.66 -25.97 -34.71
C SER A 135 19.88 -26.34 -35.57
N LEU A 136 20.87 -25.45 -35.64
CA LEU A 136 22.13 -25.73 -36.32
C LEU A 136 22.90 -26.85 -35.59
N ASP A 137 23.03 -26.75 -34.27
CA ASP A 137 23.72 -27.74 -33.45
C ASP A 137 23.13 -29.15 -33.59
N ALA A 138 21.81 -29.27 -33.69
CA ALA A 138 21.13 -30.54 -33.94
C ALA A 138 21.39 -31.08 -35.35
N ALA A 139 21.52 -30.22 -36.36
CA ALA A 139 21.71 -30.63 -37.75
C ALA A 139 23.17 -30.95 -38.10
N LEU A 140 24.14 -30.28 -37.47
CA LEU A 140 25.56 -30.39 -37.81
C LEU A 140 26.14 -31.81 -37.74
N PRO A 141 25.81 -32.67 -36.76
CA PRO A 141 26.27 -34.06 -36.73
C PRO A 141 25.85 -34.86 -37.98
N HIS A 142 24.65 -34.59 -38.51
CA HIS A 142 24.14 -35.25 -39.72
C HIS A 142 24.78 -34.69 -41.01
N LEU A 143 25.36 -33.49 -40.92
CA LEU A 143 26.07 -32.84 -42.02
C LEU A 143 27.57 -33.12 -42.01
N GLU A 144 28.10 -33.80 -40.99
CA GLU A 144 29.55 -33.99 -40.79
C GLU A 144 30.29 -34.53 -42.04
N PRO A 145 29.80 -35.59 -42.73
CA PRO A 145 30.49 -36.10 -43.93
C PRO A 145 30.55 -35.06 -45.05
N TRP A 146 29.46 -34.33 -45.26
CA TRP A 146 29.37 -33.27 -46.26
C TRP A 146 30.25 -32.06 -45.89
N LEU A 147 30.27 -31.66 -44.62
CA LEU A 147 31.12 -30.59 -44.11
C LEU A 147 32.60 -30.90 -44.30
N CYS A 148 33.03 -32.14 -44.02
CA CYS A 148 34.40 -32.57 -44.27
C CYS A 148 34.77 -32.43 -45.76
N GLN A 149 33.85 -32.83 -46.66
CA GLN A 149 34.06 -32.76 -48.10
C GLN A 149 34.09 -31.32 -48.64
N VAL A 150 33.19 -30.45 -48.17
CA VAL A 150 33.03 -29.10 -48.72
C VAL A 150 34.00 -28.10 -48.10
N ALA A 151 34.19 -28.16 -46.78
CA ALA A 151 35.08 -27.24 -46.06
C ALA A 151 36.54 -27.72 -46.05
N GLY A 152 36.83 -28.96 -46.50
CA GLY A 152 38.17 -29.54 -46.46
C GLY A 152 38.73 -29.71 -45.05
N LEU A 153 37.85 -29.82 -44.04
CA LEU A 153 38.23 -29.94 -42.64
C LEU A 153 38.39 -31.43 -42.27
N PRO A 154 39.53 -31.84 -41.69
CA PRO A 154 39.66 -33.18 -41.12
C PRO A 154 38.64 -33.41 -40.00
N THR A 155 38.10 -34.62 -39.90
CA THR A 155 37.11 -35.03 -38.88
C THR A 155 37.48 -34.59 -37.44
N PRO A 156 38.72 -34.79 -36.95
CA PRO A 156 39.07 -34.38 -35.58
C PRO A 156 38.98 -32.86 -35.37
N ARG A 157 39.32 -32.06 -36.40
CA ARG A 157 39.24 -30.60 -36.34
C ARG A 157 37.79 -30.14 -36.37
N LEU A 158 36.95 -30.76 -37.21
CA LEU A 158 35.53 -30.47 -37.26
C LEU A 158 34.86 -30.75 -35.90
N ALA A 159 35.17 -31.89 -35.28
CA ALA A 159 34.65 -32.23 -33.95
C ALA A 159 35.00 -31.18 -32.88
N VAL A 160 36.22 -30.62 -32.89
CA VAL A 160 36.62 -29.54 -31.97
C VAL A 160 35.80 -28.26 -32.22
N LEU A 161 35.57 -27.90 -33.48
CA LEU A 161 34.78 -26.71 -33.85
C LEU A 161 33.30 -26.88 -33.46
N LEU A 162 32.72 -28.05 -33.70
CA LEU A 162 31.34 -28.36 -33.29
C LEU A 162 31.18 -28.31 -31.77
N ASN A 163 32.13 -28.88 -31.02
CA ASN A 163 32.14 -28.79 -29.57
C ASN A 163 32.24 -27.35 -29.05
N ARG A 164 32.98 -26.48 -29.75
CA ARG A 164 33.03 -25.05 -29.41
C ARG A 164 31.66 -24.37 -29.61
N LEU A 165 31.00 -24.62 -30.75
CA LEU A 165 29.67 -24.05 -31.04
C LEU A 165 28.64 -24.50 -30.00
N LEU A 166 28.61 -25.79 -29.68
CA LEU A 166 27.75 -26.36 -28.63
C LEU A 166 27.96 -25.68 -27.27
N ARG A 167 29.23 -25.43 -26.87
CA ARG A 167 29.53 -24.71 -25.61
C ARG A 167 29.03 -23.27 -25.65
N ASP A 168 29.15 -22.59 -26.78
CA ASP A 168 28.66 -21.21 -26.92
C ASP A 168 27.13 -21.16 -26.88
N THR A 169 26.44 -22.13 -27.49
CA THR A 169 24.99 -22.31 -27.37
C THR A 169 24.56 -22.57 -25.94
N ALA A 170 25.25 -23.47 -25.22
CA ALA A 170 24.96 -23.75 -23.81
C ALA A 170 25.15 -22.52 -22.91
N ARG A 171 26.14 -21.66 -23.21
CA ARG A 171 26.34 -20.38 -22.49
C ARG A 171 25.20 -19.40 -22.75
N ASP A 172 24.77 -19.27 -24.00
CA ASP A 172 23.63 -18.41 -24.36
C ASP A 172 22.33 -18.90 -23.71
N GLU A 173 22.12 -20.21 -23.68
CA GLU A 173 21.00 -20.83 -22.97
C GLU A 173 21.04 -20.55 -21.46
N ALA A 174 22.21 -20.71 -20.83
CA ALA A 174 22.39 -20.41 -19.40
C ALA A 174 22.10 -18.93 -19.09
N ARG A 175 22.57 -18.00 -19.93
CA ARG A 175 22.28 -16.57 -19.79
C ARG A 175 20.79 -16.26 -19.90
N LEU A 176 20.12 -16.86 -20.89
CA LEU A 176 18.68 -16.66 -21.07
C LEU A 176 17.88 -17.22 -19.89
N ARG A 177 18.25 -18.40 -19.39
CA ARG A 177 17.64 -19.00 -18.20
C ARG A 177 17.86 -18.13 -16.95
N GLU A 178 19.07 -17.59 -16.76
CA GLU A 178 19.36 -16.72 -15.62
C GLU A 178 18.57 -15.40 -15.71
N HIS A 179 18.50 -14.78 -16.88
CA HIS A 179 17.67 -13.59 -17.08
C HIS A 179 16.18 -13.88 -16.83
N ALA A 180 15.67 -15.03 -17.28
CA ALA A 180 14.31 -15.45 -17.00
C ALA A 180 14.07 -15.65 -15.49
N ARG A 181 15.02 -16.28 -14.78
CA ARG A 181 14.97 -16.45 -13.31
C ARG A 181 15.00 -15.10 -12.58
N HIS A 182 15.84 -14.17 -13.02
CA HIS A 182 15.90 -12.82 -12.46
C HIS A 182 14.55 -12.11 -12.58
N ARG A 183 13.98 -12.07 -13.80
CA ARG A 183 12.65 -11.47 -14.02
C ARG A 183 11.55 -12.14 -13.21
N ALA A 184 11.59 -13.47 -13.07
CA ALA A 184 10.65 -14.20 -12.24
C ALA A 184 10.78 -13.82 -10.75
N ARG A 185 12.01 -13.67 -10.23
CA ARG A 185 12.26 -13.19 -8.86
C ARG A 185 11.76 -11.77 -8.65
N GLU A 186 12.01 -10.86 -9.59
CA GLU A 186 11.53 -9.47 -9.54
C GLU A 186 10.00 -9.41 -9.56
N ALA A 187 9.36 -10.16 -10.46
CA ALA A 187 7.90 -10.24 -10.55
C ALA A 187 7.28 -10.79 -9.26
N TYR A 188 7.88 -11.86 -8.70
CA TYR A 188 7.44 -12.42 -7.42
C TYR A 188 7.62 -11.43 -6.26
N ALA A 189 8.76 -10.74 -6.18
CA ALA A 189 9.01 -9.74 -5.16
C ALA A 189 8.01 -8.58 -5.24
N GLU A 190 7.66 -8.12 -6.45
CA GLU A 190 6.67 -7.06 -6.63
C GLU A 190 5.26 -7.51 -6.27
N GLN A 191 4.88 -8.73 -6.66
CA GLN A 191 3.60 -9.33 -6.24
C GLN A 191 3.50 -9.44 -4.71
N HIS A 192 4.59 -9.85 -4.04
CA HIS A 192 4.64 -9.95 -2.60
C HIS A 192 4.52 -8.57 -1.92
N ARG A 193 5.25 -7.56 -2.41
CA ARG A 193 5.12 -6.18 -1.92
C ARG A 193 3.71 -5.64 -2.07
N ARG A 194 3.06 -5.90 -3.21
CA ARG A 194 1.67 -5.51 -3.44
C ARG A 194 0.74 -6.13 -2.40
N ARG A 195 0.87 -7.44 -2.16
CA ARG A 195 0.05 -8.16 -1.16
C ARG A 195 0.25 -7.59 0.26
N LEU A 196 1.50 -7.30 0.64
CA LEU A 196 1.80 -6.69 1.93
C LEU A 196 1.20 -5.29 2.08
N ARG A 197 1.16 -4.48 1.02
CA ARG A 197 0.50 -3.16 1.05
C ARG A 197 -1.01 -3.27 1.20
N GLU A 198 -1.63 -4.21 0.48
CA GLU A 198 -3.07 -4.47 0.56
C GLU A 198 -3.44 -4.96 1.97
N GLU A 199 -2.65 -5.87 2.56
CA GLU A 199 -2.84 -6.37 3.93
C GLU A 199 -2.61 -5.28 4.99
N ALA A 200 -1.58 -4.44 4.82
CA ALA A 200 -1.34 -3.32 5.72
C ALA A 200 -2.51 -2.32 5.70
N GLY A 201 -3.02 -1.95 4.52
CA GLY A 201 -4.18 -1.05 4.41
C GLY A 201 -5.43 -1.62 5.07
N PHE A 202 -5.70 -2.92 4.88
CA PHE A 202 -6.81 -3.60 5.57
C PHE A 202 -6.67 -3.53 7.09
N LEU A 203 -5.49 -3.82 7.63
CA LEU A 203 -5.23 -3.77 9.07
C LEU A 203 -5.31 -2.34 9.64
N GLU A 204 -4.88 -1.32 8.89
CA GLU A 204 -5.03 0.08 9.28
C GLU A 204 -6.51 0.50 9.38
N GLU A 205 -7.34 0.08 8.43
CA GLU A 205 -8.80 0.31 8.46
C GLU A 205 -9.46 -0.39 9.65
N GLU A 206 -9.06 -1.63 9.95
CA GLU A 206 -9.56 -2.39 11.10
C GLU A 206 -9.19 -1.73 12.43
N VAL A 207 -7.93 -1.29 12.59
CA VAL A 207 -7.48 -0.55 13.77
C VAL A 207 -8.31 0.72 13.97
N GLN A 208 -8.49 1.53 12.92
CA GLN A 208 -9.30 2.76 13.02
C GLN A 208 -10.78 2.50 13.31
N ALA A 209 -11.33 1.38 12.85
CA ALA A 209 -12.70 0.98 13.20
C ALA A 209 -12.80 0.61 14.68
N THR A 210 -11.86 -0.19 15.18
CA THR A 210 -11.81 -0.58 16.61
C THR A 210 -11.57 0.63 17.53
N GLU A 211 -10.71 1.58 17.14
CA GLU A 211 -10.47 2.81 17.91
C GLU A 211 -11.76 3.65 18.06
N ARG A 212 -12.53 3.81 16.98
CA ARG A 212 -13.83 4.50 17.02
C ARG A 212 -14.83 3.79 17.93
N GLU A 213 -14.91 2.46 17.86
CA GLU A 213 -15.79 1.68 18.75
C GLU A 213 -15.39 1.85 20.22
N LEU A 214 -14.09 1.89 20.52
CA LEU A 214 -13.59 2.15 21.87
C LEU A 214 -13.98 3.55 22.37
N GLU A 215 -13.88 4.58 21.54
CA GLU A 215 -14.32 5.94 21.88
C GLU A 215 -15.82 6.00 22.19
N GLU A 216 -16.65 5.35 21.37
CA GLU A 216 -18.10 5.26 21.59
C GLU A 216 -18.43 4.55 22.92
N LEU A 217 -17.76 3.43 23.21
CA LEU A 217 -17.91 2.70 24.47
C LEU A 217 -17.48 3.53 25.67
N ALA A 218 -16.38 4.30 25.57
CA ALA A 218 -15.92 5.20 26.63
C ALA A 218 -16.93 6.33 26.92
N CYS A 219 -17.53 6.91 25.87
CA CYS A 219 -18.60 7.90 26.01
C CYS A 219 -19.80 7.31 26.74
N ARG A 220 -20.23 6.10 26.35
CA ARG A 220 -21.33 5.40 26.99
C ARG A 220 -21.05 5.08 28.46
N LEU A 221 -19.85 4.58 28.78
CA LEU A 221 -19.44 4.30 30.16
C LEU A 221 -19.52 5.56 31.05
N THR A 222 -19.09 6.70 30.52
CA THR A 222 -19.17 7.99 31.23
C THR A 222 -20.62 8.39 31.51
N GLN A 223 -21.52 8.22 30.54
CA GLN A 223 -22.95 8.50 30.71
C GLN A 223 -23.59 7.60 31.76
N GLU A 224 -23.35 6.30 31.69
CA GLU A 224 -23.88 5.32 32.66
C GLU A 224 -23.33 5.56 34.08
N THR A 225 -22.06 5.95 34.19
CA THR A 225 -21.44 6.29 35.48
C THR A 225 -22.13 7.50 36.13
N ARG A 226 -22.41 8.55 35.34
CA ARG A 226 -23.16 9.73 35.80
C ARG A 226 -24.59 9.35 36.23
N HIS A 227 -25.25 8.51 35.46
CA HIS A 227 -26.60 8.02 35.80
C HIS A 227 -26.60 7.24 37.13
N LEU A 228 -25.65 6.32 37.31
CA LEU A 228 -25.50 5.56 38.55
C LEU A 228 -25.27 6.46 39.77
N GLN A 229 -24.43 7.50 39.63
CA GLN A 229 -24.20 8.47 40.70
C GLN A 229 -25.49 9.22 41.07
N ALA A 230 -26.26 9.69 40.08
CA ALA A 230 -27.55 10.34 40.32
C ALA A 230 -28.53 9.42 41.05
N CYS A 231 -28.62 8.15 40.65
CA CYS A 231 -29.46 7.15 41.31
C CYS A 231 -29.03 6.87 42.76
N ARG A 232 -27.72 6.73 43.01
CA ARG A 232 -27.18 6.57 44.37
C ARG A 232 -27.49 7.77 45.25
N GLN A 233 -27.40 8.98 44.69
CA GLN A 233 -27.70 10.20 45.43
C GLN A 233 -29.18 10.26 45.84
N ARG A 234 -30.08 10.00 44.89
CA ARG A 234 -31.53 9.89 45.17
C ARG A 234 -31.82 8.85 46.25
N LEU A 235 -31.14 7.70 46.20
CA LEU A 235 -31.32 6.65 47.19
C LEU A 235 -30.92 7.11 48.61
N ARG A 236 -29.83 7.85 48.76
CA ARG A 236 -29.39 8.43 50.05
C ARG A 236 -30.42 9.39 50.61
N VAL A 237 -30.97 10.28 49.78
CA VAL A 237 -32.01 11.23 50.19
C VAL A 237 -33.25 10.48 50.72
N VAL A 238 -33.67 9.42 50.03
CA VAL A 238 -34.82 8.60 50.45
C VAL A 238 -34.56 7.84 51.75
N HIS A 239 -33.35 7.32 51.96
CA HIS A 239 -33.02 6.51 53.15
C HIS A 239 -32.65 7.35 54.39
N GLY A 240 -32.28 8.61 54.23
CA GLY A 240 -31.62 9.42 55.26
C GLY A 240 -32.45 10.54 55.87
N VAL A 241 -33.79 10.53 55.82
CA VAL A 241 -34.62 11.71 56.15
C VAL A 241 -34.33 12.34 57.52
N ALA A 242 -33.97 11.56 58.56
CA ALA A 242 -33.63 12.13 59.88
C ALA A 242 -32.16 12.57 60.03
N GLY A 243 -31.21 11.78 59.50
CA GLY A 243 -29.78 12.10 59.60
C GLY A 243 -29.32 13.19 58.62
N ALA A 244 -29.96 13.26 57.45
CA ALA A 244 -29.66 14.26 56.42
C ALA A 244 -30.06 15.67 56.86
N VAL A 245 -31.13 15.83 57.65
CA VAL A 245 -31.55 17.13 58.16
C VAL A 245 -30.54 17.68 59.17
N ALA A 246 -30.02 16.83 60.06
CA ALA A 246 -29.00 17.22 61.03
C ALA A 246 -27.67 17.60 60.34
N ALA A 247 -27.23 16.79 59.36
CA ALA A 247 -26.02 17.07 58.60
C ALA A 247 -26.15 18.35 57.73
N ALA A 248 -27.32 18.60 57.14
CA ALA A 248 -27.57 19.82 56.37
C ALA A 248 -27.57 21.08 57.24
N ALA A 249 -28.09 20.99 58.47
CA ALA A 249 -28.03 22.10 59.42
C ALA A 249 -26.58 22.40 59.85
N ASP A 250 -25.76 21.36 60.06
CA ASP A 250 -24.34 21.49 60.39
C ASP A 250 -23.55 22.12 59.23
N ASP A 251 -23.76 21.67 57.99
CA ASP A 251 -23.11 22.27 56.82
C ASP A 251 -23.52 23.73 56.60
N LEU A 252 -24.78 24.10 56.86
CA LEU A 252 -25.22 25.49 56.79
C LEU A 252 -24.52 26.36 57.84
N ALA A 253 -24.36 25.84 59.07
CA ALA A 253 -23.62 26.53 60.13
C ALA A 253 -22.14 26.71 59.75
N ARG A 254 -21.50 25.65 59.23
CA ARG A 254 -20.11 25.70 58.77
C ARG A 254 -19.91 26.67 57.61
N LEU A 255 -20.87 26.80 56.70
CA LEU A 255 -20.84 27.79 55.62
C LEU A 255 -20.85 29.23 56.16
N GLN A 256 -21.57 29.49 57.25
CA GLN A 256 -21.58 30.81 57.90
C GLN A 256 -20.24 31.14 58.56
N GLU A 257 -19.44 30.12 58.90
CA GLU A 257 -18.10 30.27 59.47
C GLU A 257 -16.99 30.45 58.42
N VAL A 258 -17.29 30.25 57.13
CA VAL A 258 -16.30 30.42 56.04
C VAL A 258 -15.85 31.88 55.95
N GLU A 259 -14.53 32.10 56.01
CA GLU A 259 -13.95 33.45 55.99
C GLU A 259 -14.32 34.22 54.71
N GLY A 260 -15.02 35.34 54.90
CA GLY A 260 -15.47 36.21 53.81
C GLY A 260 -16.90 35.93 53.35
N VAL A 261 -17.60 34.95 53.95
CA VAL A 261 -19.06 34.83 53.84
C VAL A 261 -19.72 35.70 54.90
N ARG A 262 -20.70 36.50 54.49
CA ARG A 262 -21.48 37.39 55.37
C ARG A 262 -22.86 36.79 55.69
N GLU A 263 -23.53 36.27 54.67
CA GLU A 263 -24.87 35.67 54.79
C GLU A 263 -24.93 34.38 54.00
N VAL A 264 -25.71 33.43 54.51
CA VAL A 264 -25.98 32.14 53.86
C VAL A 264 -27.49 31.90 53.90
N GLU A 265 -28.07 31.61 52.75
CA GLU A 265 -29.50 31.31 52.58
C GLU A 265 -29.64 29.98 51.83
N ALA A 266 -30.29 28.99 52.45
CA ALA A 266 -30.69 27.78 51.74
C ALA A 266 -32.02 28.04 51.02
N TYR A 267 -32.13 27.60 49.77
CA TYR A 267 -33.36 27.71 48.98
C TYR A 267 -33.66 26.38 48.28
N PRO A 268 -34.90 26.16 47.77
CA PRO A 268 -35.23 24.93 47.07
C PRO A 268 -34.29 24.71 45.86
N GLY A 269 -33.43 23.69 45.96
CA GLY A 269 -32.49 23.31 44.90
C GLY A 269 -31.12 23.99 44.97
N GLY A 270 -30.72 24.61 46.09
CA GLY A 270 -29.37 25.13 46.24
C GLY A 270 -29.09 25.95 47.50
N VAL A 271 -27.91 26.56 47.53
CA VAL A 271 -27.46 27.48 48.59
C VAL A 271 -27.00 28.79 47.96
N ARG A 272 -27.41 29.90 48.56
CA ARG A 272 -26.98 31.25 48.22
C ARG A 272 -26.03 31.77 49.30
N LEU A 273 -24.90 32.33 48.88
CA LEU A 273 -23.91 32.97 49.73
C LEU A 273 -23.85 34.45 49.37
N VAL A 274 -23.74 35.32 50.37
CA VAL A 274 -23.38 36.73 50.18
C VAL A 274 -22.03 36.97 50.82
N THR A 275 -21.08 37.51 50.08
CA THR A 275 -19.71 37.72 50.56
C THR A 275 -19.55 39.08 51.26
N ALA A 276 -18.60 39.15 52.18
CA ALA A 276 -17.96 40.41 52.55
C ALA A 276 -17.33 41.08 51.31
N PRO A 277 -17.07 42.40 51.34
CA PRO A 277 -16.39 43.07 50.23
C PRO A 277 -15.04 42.40 49.94
N ILE A 278 -14.84 42.01 48.69
CA ILE A 278 -13.61 41.41 48.20
C ILE A 278 -12.72 42.52 47.62
N GLU A 279 -11.45 42.47 47.97
CA GLU A 279 -10.40 43.31 47.43
C GLU A 279 -9.32 42.43 46.79
N VAL A 280 -8.70 42.93 45.74
CA VAL A 280 -7.60 42.23 45.04
C VAL A 280 -6.44 43.18 44.82
N GLU A 281 -5.22 42.69 44.96
CA GLU A 281 -4.01 43.45 44.66
C GLU A 281 -3.53 43.14 43.24
N HIS A 282 -3.36 44.18 42.43
CA HIS A 282 -2.83 44.04 41.08
C HIS A 282 -1.88 45.20 40.76
N ALA A 283 -0.66 44.87 40.32
CA ALA A 283 0.37 45.85 39.99
C ALA A 283 0.65 46.86 41.13
N GLY A 284 0.64 46.40 42.39
CA GLY A 284 0.88 47.21 43.57
C GLY A 284 -0.26 48.15 43.98
N VAL A 285 -1.42 48.05 43.32
CA VAL A 285 -2.63 48.81 43.66
C VAL A 285 -3.69 47.82 44.16
N ARG A 286 -4.33 48.14 45.29
CA ARG A 286 -5.49 47.40 45.80
C ARG A 286 -6.74 47.92 45.11
N TYR A 287 -7.55 47.02 44.57
CA TYR A 287 -8.82 47.31 43.92
C TYR A 287 -9.96 46.70 44.75
N ARG A 288 -10.99 47.50 45.03
CA ARG A 288 -12.18 47.03 45.72
C ARG A 288 -13.19 46.53 44.70
N LEU A 289 -13.37 45.22 44.63
CA LEU A 289 -14.30 44.59 43.68
C LEU A 289 -15.74 44.64 44.18
N GLY A 290 -15.94 44.57 45.49
CA GLY A 290 -17.28 44.65 46.09
C GLY A 290 -17.74 43.35 46.74
N SER A 291 -19.01 43.31 47.15
CA SER A 291 -19.65 42.11 47.71
C SER A 291 -20.35 41.33 46.61
N PHE A 292 -20.30 40.00 46.70
CA PHE A 292 -20.86 39.11 45.70
C PHE A 292 -22.00 38.25 46.27
N GLN A 293 -22.99 37.97 45.44
CA GLN A 293 -23.93 36.88 45.64
C GLN A 293 -23.44 35.67 44.83
N ILE A 294 -23.27 34.52 45.48
CA ILE A 294 -22.90 33.27 44.83
C ILE A 294 -24.07 32.30 45.02
N ASP A 295 -24.72 31.89 43.94
CA ASP A 295 -25.75 30.85 43.99
C ASP A 295 -25.16 29.52 43.51
N LEU A 296 -25.25 28.49 44.35
CA LEU A 296 -24.81 27.13 44.10
C LEU A 296 -26.05 26.23 43.98
N ALA A 297 -26.45 25.92 42.75
CA ALA A 297 -27.57 25.02 42.52
C ALA A 297 -27.13 23.55 42.62
N GLU A 298 -28.01 22.68 43.13
CA GLU A 298 -27.82 21.22 43.17
C GLU A 298 -27.61 20.61 41.78
N THR A 299 -28.01 21.31 40.73
CA THR A 299 -27.75 20.92 39.33
C THR A 299 -26.29 21.11 38.92
N GLY A 300 -25.44 21.69 39.78
CA GLY A 300 -24.08 22.09 39.47
C GLY A 300 -23.98 23.45 38.77
N ALA A 301 -25.10 24.17 38.57
CA ALA A 301 -25.07 25.53 38.04
C ALA A 301 -24.57 26.51 39.12
N ILE A 302 -23.64 27.37 38.73
CA ILE A 302 -23.00 28.36 39.61
C ILE A 302 -23.23 29.73 38.99
N THR A 303 -23.82 30.65 39.74
CA THR A 303 -23.93 32.06 39.35
C THR A 303 -23.28 32.97 40.37
N VAL A 304 -22.59 34.01 39.90
CA VAL A 304 -21.88 34.97 40.74
C VAL A 304 -22.26 36.38 40.32
N ARG A 305 -22.90 37.16 41.19
CA ARG A 305 -23.34 38.54 40.88
C ARG A 305 -22.70 39.53 41.82
N ASN A 306 -22.24 40.66 41.32
CA ASN A 306 -21.67 41.73 42.14
C ASN A 306 -22.80 42.65 42.62
N LEU A 307 -22.96 42.73 43.93
CA LEU A 307 -24.04 43.46 44.58
C LEU A 307 -23.74 44.94 44.78
N THR A 308 -22.47 45.36 44.70
CA THR A 308 -22.06 46.70 45.15
C THR A 308 -21.31 47.54 44.14
N ASP A 309 -20.46 46.95 43.30
CA ASP A 309 -19.64 47.70 42.33
C ASP A 309 -19.48 46.96 40.98
N PRO A 310 -20.57 46.55 40.31
CA PRO A 310 -20.48 45.94 38.99
C PRO A 310 -19.98 46.95 37.93
N HIS A 311 -19.19 46.47 36.97
CA HIS A 311 -18.77 47.27 35.82
C HIS A 311 -19.58 46.90 34.56
N GLY A 312 -20.72 47.56 34.36
CA GLY A 312 -21.62 47.23 33.26
C GLY A 312 -22.20 45.82 33.41
N LEU A 313 -21.92 44.93 32.45
CA LEU A 313 -22.31 43.50 32.51
C LEU A 313 -21.27 42.62 33.23
N TYR A 314 -20.18 43.20 33.73
CA TYR A 314 -19.11 42.45 34.37
C TYR A 314 -19.22 42.58 35.89
N ASP A 315 -19.53 41.46 36.53
CA ASP A 315 -19.56 41.35 37.98
C ASP A 315 -18.14 41.30 38.57
N HIS A 316 -17.21 40.67 37.84
CA HIS A 316 -15.81 40.45 38.22
C HIS A 316 -14.96 40.37 36.92
N PRO A 317 -13.63 40.57 36.94
CA PRO A 317 -12.78 40.35 35.77
C PRO A 317 -13.01 39.02 35.03
N HIS A 318 -13.44 37.97 35.74
CA HIS A 318 -13.73 36.62 35.22
C HIS A 318 -15.21 36.22 35.26
N VAL A 319 -16.13 37.18 35.47
CA VAL A 319 -17.56 36.91 35.56
C VAL A 319 -18.33 37.89 34.67
N TRP A 320 -19.06 37.34 33.71
CA TRP A 320 -19.88 38.12 32.78
C TRP A 320 -21.35 37.70 32.92
N ASP A 321 -22.22 38.67 33.21
CA ASP A 321 -23.65 38.48 33.39
C ASP A 321 -23.99 37.31 34.32
N GLY A 322 -23.36 37.31 35.50
CA GLY A 322 -23.57 36.25 36.49
C GLY A 322 -22.81 34.94 36.23
N ARG A 323 -22.12 34.77 35.09
CA ARG A 323 -21.52 33.49 34.68
C ARG A 323 -20.00 33.49 34.88
N PRO A 324 -19.46 32.72 35.85
CA PRO A 324 -18.03 32.67 36.09
C PRO A 324 -17.29 31.81 35.06
N CYS A 325 -16.16 32.31 34.56
CA CYS A 325 -15.20 31.50 33.82
C CYS A 325 -14.27 30.76 34.77
N LEU A 326 -14.72 29.61 35.27
CA LEU A 326 -13.99 28.83 36.29
C LEU A 326 -12.75 28.07 35.75
N GLY A 327 -12.40 28.20 34.47
CA GLY A 327 -11.21 27.54 33.89
C GLY A 327 -11.08 26.06 34.25
N ASN A 328 -9.90 25.68 34.77
CA ASN A 328 -9.57 24.32 35.20
C ASN A 328 -10.25 23.89 36.50
N VAL A 329 -10.71 24.81 37.36
CA VAL A 329 -11.41 24.46 38.61
C VAL A 329 -12.88 24.12 38.40
N ARG A 330 -13.44 24.39 37.22
CA ARG A 330 -14.85 24.14 36.88
C ARG A 330 -15.32 22.73 37.24
N GLU A 331 -14.56 21.70 36.83
CA GLU A 331 -14.94 20.30 37.07
C GLU A 331 -14.83 19.93 38.56
N GLY A 332 -13.80 20.45 39.24
CA GLY A 332 -13.64 20.29 40.68
C GLY A 332 -14.81 20.88 41.46
N VAL A 333 -15.17 22.14 41.20
CA VAL A 333 -16.30 22.81 41.88
C VAL A 333 -17.62 22.11 41.56
N ALA A 334 -17.86 21.73 40.30
CA ALA A 334 -19.06 20.98 39.92
C ALA A 334 -19.17 19.64 40.67
N LYS A 335 -18.05 18.93 40.86
CA LYS A 335 -17.99 17.71 41.66
C LYS A 335 -18.30 17.97 43.14
N LEU A 336 -17.68 19.00 43.73
CA LEU A 336 -17.94 19.38 45.14
C LEU A 336 -19.42 19.70 45.36
N VAL A 337 -20.03 20.46 44.45
CA VAL A 337 -21.48 20.77 44.48
C VAL A 337 -22.34 19.51 44.34
N ALA A 338 -22.02 18.61 43.40
CA ALA A 338 -22.75 17.35 43.21
C ALA A 338 -22.63 16.40 44.42
N GLU A 339 -21.54 16.50 45.17
CA GLU A 339 -21.29 15.75 46.41
C GLU A 339 -21.82 16.47 47.67
N TYR A 340 -22.52 17.60 47.53
CA TYR A 340 -23.04 18.43 48.62
C TYR A 340 -21.95 18.96 49.56
N GLN A 341 -20.71 19.06 49.07
CA GLN A 341 -19.58 19.62 49.81
C GLN A 341 -19.58 21.15 49.67
N TRP A 342 -20.67 21.78 50.13
CA TRP A 342 -20.93 23.21 49.92
C TRP A 342 -19.83 24.09 50.50
N VAL A 343 -19.30 23.75 51.67
CA VAL A 343 -18.21 24.48 52.33
C VAL A 343 -16.97 24.53 51.45
N ALA A 344 -16.51 23.38 50.95
CA ALA A 344 -15.35 23.31 50.08
C ALA A 344 -15.59 24.04 48.74
N ALA A 345 -16.79 23.92 48.16
CA ALA A 345 -17.15 24.66 46.95
C ALA A 345 -17.12 26.18 47.18
N ALA A 346 -17.63 26.66 48.31
CA ALA A 346 -17.61 28.06 48.70
C ALA A 346 -16.18 28.59 48.87
N GLU A 347 -15.31 27.85 49.55
CA GLU A 347 -13.89 28.22 49.74
C GLU A 347 -13.17 28.36 48.40
N VAL A 348 -13.33 27.40 47.48
CA VAL A 348 -12.71 27.47 46.15
C VAL A 348 -13.24 28.65 45.34
N LEU A 349 -14.54 28.96 45.43
CA LEU A 349 -15.13 30.09 44.71
C LEU A 349 -14.71 31.44 45.31
N LEU A 350 -14.54 31.53 46.62
CA LEU A 350 -14.01 32.72 47.28
C LEU A 350 -12.55 32.96 46.89
N ASP A 351 -11.73 31.90 46.84
CA ASP A 351 -10.34 31.98 46.36
C ASP A 351 -10.28 32.42 44.89
N PHE A 352 -11.16 31.89 44.05
CA PHE A 352 -11.33 32.34 42.66
C PHE A 352 -11.67 33.84 42.57
N LEU A 353 -12.56 34.36 43.41
CA LEU A 353 -12.92 35.78 43.40
C LEU A 353 -11.83 36.69 44.00
N ARG A 354 -10.93 36.14 44.82
CA ARG A 354 -9.76 36.86 45.35
C ARG A 354 -8.57 36.85 44.38
N THR A 355 -8.63 36.04 43.33
CA THR A 355 -7.53 35.87 42.39
C THR A 355 -7.87 36.47 41.02
N VAL A 356 -7.03 37.39 40.56
CA VAL A 356 -7.16 37.97 39.21
C VAL A 356 -5.94 37.62 38.36
N THR A 357 -6.17 36.79 37.34
CA THR A 357 -5.17 36.46 36.31
C THR A 357 -5.40 37.31 35.06
N PRO A 358 -4.47 38.23 34.70
CA PRO A 358 -4.66 39.14 33.54
C PRO A 358 -4.75 38.43 32.19
N ARG A 359 -4.26 37.18 32.10
CA ARG A 359 -4.23 36.43 30.86
C ARG A 359 -5.62 36.08 30.35
N ASP A 360 -6.57 35.88 31.26
CA ASP A 360 -7.85 35.23 30.94
C ASP A 360 -9.07 36.10 31.29
N TRP A 361 -8.88 37.34 31.74
CA TRP A 361 -9.99 38.21 32.16
C TRP A 361 -10.85 38.70 30.98
N TYR A 362 -12.14 38.89 31.20
CA TYR A 362 -13.04 39.55 30.26
C TYR A 362 -12.82 41.07 30.24
N VAL A 363 -12.57 41.65 31.42
CA VAL A 363 -12.32 43.08 31.58
C VAL A 363 -11.21 43.32 32.63
N PRO A 364 -10.30 44.28 32.40
CA PRO A 364 -9.26 44.60 33.36
C PRO A 364 -9.77 45.02 34.73
N VAL A 365 -9.10 44.56 35.78
CA VAL A 365 -9.40 44.94 37.18
C VAL A 365 -9.29 46.44 37.43
N THR A 366 -8.55 47.16 36.58
CA THR A 366 -8.39 48.62 36.63
C THR A 366 -9.69 49.40 36.40
N HIS A 367 -10.77 48.73 35.96
CA HIS A 367 -12.10 49.32 35.83
C HIS A 367 -12.84 49.45 37.18
N TRP A 368 -12.37 48.77 38.23
CA TRP A 368 -12.90 48.90 39.59
C TRP A 368 -12.17 49.99 40.36
N LYS A 369 -12.81 50.50 41.42
CA LYS A 369 -12.26 51.60 42.22
C LYS A 369 -11.03 51.11 43.01
N PRO A 370 -9.93 51.88 43.01
CA PRO A 370 -8.83 51.64 43.94
C PRO A 370 -9.35 51.71 45.38
N ALA A 371 -8.93 50.78 46.23
CA ALA A 371 -9.16 50.84 47.66
C ALA A 371 -8.34 52.00 48.25
N PRO A 372 -8.86 52.72 49.26
CA PRO A 372 -8.07 53.73 49.98
C PRO A 372 -6.82 53.08 50.58
N ALA A 373 -5.68 53.79 50.48
CA ALA A 373 -4.38 53.34 50.97
C ALA A 373 -4.31 53.20 52.49
#